data_AF-A0A2Z3EE70-F1
#
_entry.id   AF-A0A2Z3EE70-F1
#
_cell.length_a   1.000
_cell.length_b   1.000
_cell.length_c   1.000
_cell.angle_alpha   90.00
_cell.angle_beta   90.00
_cell.angle_gamma   90.00
#
_symmetry.space_group_name_H-M   'P 1'
#
loop_
_entity.id
_entity.type
_entity.pdbx_description
1 polymer ?
#
loop_
_entity_poly.entity_id
_entity_poly.type
_entity_poly.pdbx_seq_one_letter_code
_entity_poly.pdbx_strand_id
1 'polypeptide(L)'
;MSTENTSLVVELLEYVKLGLSYFQALPLAQRVSIMVALPFVYTITWQLLYSLRKDRPPLVFYWIPWVGSAIPYGTKPYEFFEDCQKKYGDIFSFMLLGRIMTVYLGPKGHEFIFNAKLADVSAEAAYSHLTT
;
A
#
# COMPACT_ATOMS: atom_id res chain seq x y z
N MET A 1 21.75 33.20 18.62
CA MET A 1 21.48 32.70 17.25
C MET A 1 20.37 31.64 17.23
N SER A 2 19.36 31.74 18.12
CA SER A 2 18.28 30.75 18.27
C SER A 2 16.86 31.34 18.18
N THR A 3 16.72 32.66 18.03
CA THR A 3 15.44 33.37 18.08
C THR A 3 14.68 33.39 16.74
N GLU A 4 15.35 33.30 15.58
CA GLU A 4 14.67 33.27 14.26
C GLU A 4 13.94 31.95 13.98
N ASN A 5 14.47 30.81 14.44
CA ASN A 5 13.80 29.52 14.20
C ASN A 5 12.47 29.42 14.94
N THR A 6 12.32 30.10 16.08
CA THR A 6 11.07 30.16 16.83
C THR A 6 9.98 30.98 16.13
N SER A 7 10.32 32.06 15.41
CA SER A 7 9.30 32.87 14.71
C SER A 7 8.76 32.17 13.47
N LEU A 8 9.61 31.52 12.66
CA LEU A 8 9.17 30.81 11.46
C LEU A 8 8.26 29.61 11.76
N VAL A 9 8.55 28.85 12.82
CA VAL A 9 7.71 27.72 13.23
C VAL A 9 6.35 28.21 13.74
N VAL A 10 6.31 29.32 14.46
CA VAL A 10 5.05 29.93 14.94
C VAL A 10 4.22 30.43 13.77
N GLU A 11 4.85 31.11 12.80
CA GLU A 11 4.17 31.59 11.59
C GLU A 11 3.60 30.41 10.76
N LEU A 12 4.38 29.33 10.59
CA LEU A 12 3.91 28.10 9.94
C LEU A 12 2.72 27.47 10.68
N LEU A 13 2.74 27.46 12.02
CA LEU A 13 1.63 26.95 12.82
C LEU A 13 0.37 27.81 12.66
N GLU A 14 0.51 29.13 12.51
CA GLU A 14 -0.60 30.02 12.23
C GLU A 14 -1.19 29.77 10.85
N TYR A 15 -0.36 29.60 9.82
CA TYR A 15 -0.83 29.21 8.47
C TYR A 15 -1.52 27.84 8.47
N VAL A 16 -1.03 26.87 9.24
CA VAL A 16 -1.68 25.56 9.37
C VAL A 16 -3.05 25.68 10.05
N LYS A 17 -3.16 26.47 11.14
CA LYS A 17 -4.44 26.72 11.81
C LYS A 17 -5.43 27.42 10.90
N LEU A 18 -4.96 28.40 10.12
CA LEU A 18 -5.74 29.13 9.14
C LEU A 18 -6.18 28.20 7.99
N GLY A 19 -5.32 27.33 7.49
CA GLY A 19 -5.69 26.31 6.50
C GLY A 19 -6.75 25.34 7.02
N LEU A 20 -6.65 24.93 8.29
CA LEU A 20 -7.64 24.06 8.93
C LEU A 20 -9.00 24.75 9.10
N SER A 21 -9.03 26.03 9.48
CA SER A 21 -10.27 26.78 9.61
C SER A 21 -10.96 26.98 8.25
N TYR A 22 -10.20 27.24 7.19
CA TYR A 22 -10.75 27.26 5.82
C TYR A 22 -11.32 25.91 5.41
N PHE A 23 -10.62 24.81 5.69
CA PHE A 23 -11.14 23.46 5.43
C PHE A 23 -12.46 23.18 6.17
N GLN A 24 -12.56 23.63 7.42
CA GLN A 24 -13.79 23.55 8.23
C GLN A 24 -14.87 24.57 7.86
N ALA A 25 -14.59 25.53 6.98
CA ALA A 25 -15.59 26.45 6.45
C ALA A 25 -16.19 25.98 5.11
N LEU A 26 -15.57 24.98 4.45
CA LEU A 26 -16.03 24.46 3.16
C LEU A 26 -17.42 23.79 3.25
N PRO A 27 -18.18 23.76 2.14
CA PRO A 27 -19.44 23.01 2.05
C PRO A 27 -19.25 21.52 2.34
N LEU A 28 -20.29 20.87 2.90
CA LEU A 28 -20.25 19.45 3.28
C LEU A 28 -19.86 18.53 2.10
N ALA A 29 -20.38 18.80 0.90
CA ALA A 29 -20.06 18.05 -0.31
C ALA A 29 -18.55 18.06 -0.62
N GLN A 30 -17.90 19.21 -0.46
CA GLN A 30 -16.46 19.35 -0.71
C GLN A 30 -15.63 18.63 0.36
N ARG A 31 -16.07 18.64 1.63
CA ARG A 31 -15.39 17.89 2.69
C ARG A 31 -15.44 16.39 2.46
N VAL A 32 -16.60 15.86 2.10
CA VAL A 32 -16.77 14.43 1.79
C VAL A 32 -15.92 14.04 0.57
N SER A 33 -15.92 14.87 -0.48
CA SER A 33 -15.08 14.66 -1.66
C SER A 33 -13.59 14.60 -1.30
N ILE A 34 -13.10 15.53 -0.47
CA ILE A 34 -11.70 15.53 -0.02
C ILE A 34 -11.40 14.31 0.87
N MET A 35 -12.31 13.92 1.75
CA MET A 35 -12.15 12.74 2.62
C MET A 35 -12.02 11.45 1.81
N VAL A 36 -12.77 11.33 0.70
CA VAL A 36 -12.67 10.20 -0.23
C VAL A 36 -11.44 10.33 -1.12
N ALA A 37 -11.11 11.51 -1.64
CA ALA A 37 -9.98 11.68 -2.56
C ALA A 37 -8.62 11.52 -1.88
N LEU A 38 -8.47 11.98 -0.63
CA LEU A 38 -7.23 11.90 0.14
C LEU A 38 -6.59 10.51 0.18
N PRO A 39 -7.29 9.42 0.58
CA PRO A 39 -6.70 8.09 0.63
C PRO A 39 -6.32 7.55 -0.76
N PHE A 40 -7.03 7.93 -1.83
CA PHE A 40 -6.66 7.52 -3.19
C PHE A 40 -5.37 8.22 -3.65
N VAL A 41 -5.29 9.55 -3.47
CA VAL A 41 -4.08 10.31 -3.80
C VAL A 41 -2.88 9.85 -2.97
N TYR A 42 -3.08 9.61 -1.68
CA TYR A 42 -2.05 9.06 -0.81
C TYR A 42 -1.57 7.68 -1.28
N THR A 43 -2.50 6.80 -1.64
CA THR A 43 -2.18 5.45 -2.12
C THR A 43 -1.37 5.48 -3.41
N ILE A 44 -1.74 6.32 -4.38
CA ILE A 44 -1.02 6.45 -5.65
C ILE A 44 0.38 7.03 -5.43
N THR A 45 0.51 8.10 -4.63
CA THR A 45 1.83 8.69 -4.33
C THR A 45 2.72 7.72 -3.55
N TRP A 46 2.15 6.96 -2.62
CA TRP A 46 2.86 5.91 -1.90
C TRP A 46 3.30 4.76 -2.82
N GLN A 47 2.44 4.31 -3.75
CA GLN A 47 2.80 3.27 -4.72
C GLN A 47 3.93 3.73 -5.65
N LEU A 48 3.90 4.99 -6.09
CA LEU A 48 4.99 5.58 -6.89
C LEU A 48 6.29 5.59 -6.08
N LEU A 49 6.26 6.08 -4.83
CA LEU A 49 7.44 6.07 -3.96
C LEU A 49 7.95 4.64 -3.68
N TYR A 50 7.03 3.67 -3.54
CA TYR A 50 7.38 2.26 -3.38
C TYR A 50 8.06 1.70 -4.63
N SER A 51 7.62 2.09 -5.83
CA SER A 51 8.24 1.66 -7.09
C SER A 51 9.67 2.18 -7.28
N LEU A 52 10.08 3.26 -6.59
CA LEU A 52 11.46 3.75 -6.65
C LEU A 52 12.43 2.88 -5.83
N ARG A 53 11.91 2.06 -4.92
CA ARG A 53 12.71 1.20 -4.05
C ARG A 53 13.20 -0.03 -4.82
N LYS A 54 14.52 -0.24 -4.82
CA LYS A 54 15.16 -1.41 -5.44
C LYS A 54 15.28 -2.62 -4.50
N ASP A 55 15.05 -2.41 -3.21
CA ASP A 55 15.13 -3.46 -2.17
C ASP A 55 13.85 -4.29 -2.05
N ARG A 56 12.82 -3.96 -2.83
CA ARG A 56 11.50 -4.59 -2.74
C ARG A 56 11.11 -5.20 -4.09
N PRO A 57 10.35 -6.31 -4.10
CA PRO A 57 9.73 -6.80 -5.31
C PRO A 57 8.79 -5.74 -5.91
N PRO A 58 8.61 -5.76 -7.24
CA PRO A 58 7.66 -4.87 -7.92
C PRO A 58 6.25 -5.09 -7.36
N LEU A 59 5.58 -4.00 -7.00
CA LEU A 59 4.21 -4.00 -6.52
C LEU A 59 3.25 -3.82 -7.71
N VAL A 60 2.29 -4.74 -7.86
CA VAL A 60 1.23 -4.63 -8.85
C VAL A 60 0.38 -3.39 -8.54
N PHE A 61 0.22 -2.52 -9.53
CA PHE A 61 -0.54 -1.28 -9.38
C PHE A 61 -2.02 -1.58 -9.09
N TYR A 62 -2.60 -0.88 -8.13
CA TYR A 62 -4.02 -0.98 -7.78
C TYR A 62 -4.65 0.39 -7.51
N TRP A 63 -5.91 0.54 -7.91
CA TRP A 63 -6.65 1.80 -7.80
C TRP A 63 -7.35 1.98 -6.46
N ILE A 64 -7.97 0.91 -5.94
CA ILE A 64 -8.80 0.98 -4.75
C ILE A 64 -7.93 0.67 -3.52
N PRO A 65 -7.74 1.63 -2.60
CA PRO A 65 -7.03 1.38 -1.36
C PRO A 65 -7.66 0.22 -0.59
N TRP A 66 -6.85 -0.55 0.14
CA TRP A 66 -7.26 -1.73 0.91
C TRP A 66 -7.72 -2.94 0.07
N VAL A 67 -8.64 -2.78 -0.88
CA VAL A 67 -9.11 -3.88 -1.75
C VAL A 67 -7.97 -4.41 -2.63
N GLY A 68 -7.17 -3.51 -3.21
CA GLY A 68 -6.03 -3.89 -4.04
C GLY A 68 -6.44 -4.67 -5.30
N SER A 69 -5.71 -5.75 -5.60
CA SER A 69 -5.95 -6.65 -6.73
C SER A 69 -6.81 -7.87 -6.35
N ALA A 70 -7.63 -7.76 -5.30
CA ALA A 70 -8.47 -8.86 -4.81
C ALA A 70 -9.48 -9.37 -5.86
N ILE A 71 -10.04 -8.48 -6.70
CA ILE A 71 -11.05 -8.85 -7.72
C ILE A 71 -10.47 -9.77 -8.80
N PRO A 72 -9.39 -9.40 -9.53
CA PRO A 72 -8.81 -10.29 -10.54
C PRO A 72 -8.24 -11.57 -9.90
N TYR A 73 -7.66 -11.48 -8.70
CA TYR A 73 -7.19 -12.64 -7.96
C TYR A 73 -8.31 -13.63 -7.59
N GLY A 74 -9.45 -13.12 -7.09
CA GLY A 74 -10.57 -13.95 -6.65
C GLY A 74 -11.38 -14.57 -7.80
N THR A 75 -11.44 -13.90 -8.95
CA THR A 75 -12.17 -14.41 -10.12
C THR A 75 -11.33 -15.36 -10.96
N LYS A 76 -10.07 -15.00 -11.23
CA LYS A 76 -9.19 -15.73 -12.15
C LYS A 76 -7.72 -15.65 -11.70
N PRO A 77 -7.32 -16.41 -10.68
CA PRO A 77 -5.99 -16.31 -10.09
C PRO A 77 -4.86 -16.67 -11.06
N TYR A 78 -5.04 -17.69 -11.91
CA TYR A 78 -4.00 -18.13 -12.85
C TYR A 78 -3.73 -17.11 -13.96
N GLU A 79 -4.78 -16.54 -14.56
CA GLU A 79 -4.64 -15.46 -15.57
C GLU A 79 -3.95 -14.24 -14.94
N PHE A 80 -4.34 -13.87 -13.71
CA PHE A 80 -3.71 -12.77 -12.98
C PHE A 80 -2.21 -13.02 -12.74
N PHE A 81 -1.83 -14.22 -12.31
CA PHE A 81 -0.45 -14.57 -12.07
C PHE A 81 0.38 -14.61 -13.36
N GLU A 82 -0.17 -15.12 -14.46
CA GLU A 82 0.50 -15.14 -15.76
C GLU A 82 0.75 -13.72 -16.28
N ASP A 83 -0.24 -12.83 -16.16
CA ASP A 83 -0.11 -11.42 -16.56
C ASP A 83 0.90 -10.66 -15.70
N CYS A 84 0.94 -10.95 -14.39
CA CYS A 84 1.94 -10.37 -13.49
C CYS A 84 3.34 -10.92 -13.78
N GLN A 85 3.46 -12.23 -14.05
CA GLN A 85 4.73 -12.86 -14.39
C GLN A 85 5.32 -12.28 -15.69
N LYS A 86 4.49 -12.04 -16.71
CA LYS A 86 4.90 -11.40 -17.97
C LYS A 86 5.43 -9.97 -17.77
N LYS A 87 4.88 -9.23 -16.81
CA LYS A 87 5.23 -7.81 -16.55
C LYS A 87 6.40 -7.65 -15.59
N TYR A 88 6.46 -8.47 -14.56
CA TYR A 88 7.31 -8.27 -13.38
C TYR A 88 8.30 -9.42 -13.14
N GLY A 89 8.16 -10.54 -13.87
CA GLY A 89 8.93 -11.76 -13.66
C GLY A 89 8.34 -12.64 -12.56
N ASP A 90 9.12 -13.61 -12.10
CA ASP A 90 8.65 -14.66 -11.18
C ASP A 90 8.37 -14.14 -9.75
N ILE A 91 8.86 -12.96 -9.39
CA ILE A 91 8.73 -12.37 -8.05
C ILE A 91 8.01 -11.03 -8.15
N PHE A 92 6.82 -10.95 -7.57
CA PHE A 92 6.06 -9.70 -7.49
C PHE A 92 5.21 -9.66 -6.22
N SER A 93 4.86 -8.46 -5.79
CA SER A 93 3.95 -8.25 -4.65
C SER A 93 2.63 -7.66 -5.15
N PHE A 94 1.52 -7.99 -4.50
CA PHE A 94 0.23 -7.34 -4.75
C PHE A 94 -0.54 -7.17 -3.45
N MET A 95 -1.46 -6.20 -3.41
CA MET A 95 -2.32 -6.00 -2.24
C MET A 95 -3.59 -6.85 -2.35
N LEU A 96 -3.88 -7.59 -1.28
CA LEU A 96 -5.06 -8.43 -1.12
C LEU A 96 -5.73 -8.09 0.22
N LEU A 97 -6.86 -7.37 0.16
CA LEU A 97 -7.69 -7.05 1.34
C LEU A 97 -6.89 -6.52 2.55
N GLY A 98 -6.04 -5.52 2.30
CA GLY A 98 -5.21 -4.86 3.31
C GLY A 98 -3.89 -5.57 3.65
N ARG A 99 -3.61 -6.75 3.07
CA ARG A 99 -2.34 -7.46 3.22
C ARG A 99 -1.52 -7.38 1.93
N ILE A 100 -0.20 -7.25 2.05
CA ILE A 100 0.72 -7.30 0.89
C ILE A 100 1.19 -8.74 0.75
N MET A 101 0.82 -9.38 -0.37
CA MET A 101 1.19 -10.74 -0.70
C MET A 101 2.34 -10.72 -1.70
N THR A 102 3.49 -11.28 -1.33
CA THR A 102 4.62 -11.49 -2.25
C THR A 102 4.55 -12.90 -2.81
N VAL A 103 4.41 -13.00 -4.12
CA VAL A 103 4.37 -14.27 -4.84
C VAL A 103 5.74 -14.56 -5.41
N TYR A 104 6.16 -15.82 -5.32
CA TYR A 104 7.31 -16.33 -6.03
C TYR A 104 6.88 -17.56 -6.84
N LEU A 105 6.86 -17.43 -8.17
CA LEU A 105 6.50 -18.49 -9.08
C LEU A 105 7.68 -19.42 -9.39
N GLY A 106 7.35 -20.67 -9.74
CA GLY A 106 8.29 -21.67 -10.22
C GLY A 106 8.98 -22.49 -9.12
N PRO A 107 9.88 -23.42 -9.51
CA PRO A 107 10.52 -24.34 -8.56
C PRO A 107 11.31 -23.63 -7.45
N LYS A 108 11.93 -22.48 -7.75
CA LYS A 108 12.64 -21.66 -6.76
C LYS A 108 11.71 -21.04 -5.74
N GLY A 109 10.48 -20.70 -6.14
CA GLY A 109 9.44 -20.22 -5.23
C GLY A 109 8.97 -21.30 -4.26
N HIS A 110 8.83 -22.54 -4.74
CA HIS A 110 8.52 -23.68 -3.88
C HIS A 110 9.59 -23.91 -2.82
N GLU A 111 10.87 -23.90 -3.22
CA GLU A 111 11.98 -24.02 -2.26
C GLU A 111 12.00 -22.85 -1.27
N PHE A 112 11.78 -21.62 -1.75
CA PHE A 112 11.76 -20.44 -0.89
C PHE A 112 10.66 -20.46 0.17
N ILE A 113 9.43 -20.88 -0.19
CA ILE A 113 8.29 -20.88 0.73
C ILE A 113 8.26 -22.15 1.60
N PHE A 114 8.51 -23.32 1.03
CA PHE A 114 8.39 -24.59 1.77
C PHE A 114 9.62 -24.93 2.61
N ASN A 115 10.83 -24.51 2.19
CA ASN A 115 12.06 -24.71 2.97
C ASN A 115 12.49 -23.45 3.73
N ALA A 116 11.60 -22.46 3.88
CA ALA A 116 11.87 -21.32 4.74
C ALA A 116 12.10 -21.76 6.19
N LYS A 117 12.98 -21.04 6.91
CA LYS A 117 13.24 -21.32 8.32
C LYS A 117 11.98 -21.02 9.13
N LEU A 118 11.75 -21.80 10.19
CA LEU A 118 10.60 -21.61 11.11
C LEU A 118 10.58 -20.23 11.77
N ALA A 119 11.73 -19.55 11.88
CA ALA A 119 11.82 -18.19 12.39
C ALA A 119 11.39 -17.13 11.35
N ASP A 120 11.41 -17.46 10.06
CA ASP A 120 11.16 -16.51 8.96
C ASP A 120 9.71 -16.55 8.47
N VAL A 121 9.01 -17.70 8.61
CA VAL A 121 7.61 -17.88 8.18
C VAL A 121 6.78 -18.60 9.24
N SER A 122 5.50 -18.23 9.34
CA SER A 122 4.53 -18.91 10.21
C SER A 122 3.24 -19.21 9.44
N ALA A 123 2.91 -20.50 9.30
CA ALA A 123 1.65 -20.93 8.72
C ALA A 123 0.47 -20.67 9.67
N GLU A 124 0.67 -20.84 10.98
CA GLU A 124 -0.36 -20.61 12.00
C GLU A 124 -0.89 -19.17 11.93
N ALA A 125 0.00 -18.17 11.85
CA ALA A 125 -0.40 -16.77 11.74
C ALA A 125 -1.17 -16.45 10.44
N ALA A 126 -0.96 -17.23 9.39
CA ALA A 126 -1.67 -17.08 8.13
C ALA A 126 -3.07 -17.72 8.17
N TYR A 127 -3.20 -18.90 8.80
CA TYR A 127 -4.43 -19.70 8.76
C TYR A 127 -5.34 -19.56 9.99
N SER A 128 -4.88 -18.98 11.09
CA SER A 128 -5.65 -18.87 12.35
C SER A 128 -7.05 -18.27 12.16
N HIS A 129 -7.18 -17.26 11.29
CA HIS A 129 -8.45 -16.61 10.98
C HIS A 129 -9.42 -17.45 10.12
N LEU A 130 -8.97 -18.58 9.56
CA LEU A 130 -9.77 -19.47 8.72
C LEU A 130 -10.15 -20.78 9.43
N THR A 131 -9.52 -21.07 10.57
CA THR A 131 -9.65 -22.35 11.29
C THR A 131 -10.24 -22.23 12.69
N THR A 132 -10.71 -21.04 13.10
CA THR A 132 -11.41 -20.79 14.38
C THR A 132 -12.87 -20.46 14.11
#